data_AF-A0A6G1S0R2-F1
#
_entry.id   AF-A0A6G1S0R2-F1
#
_cell.length_a   1.000
_cell.length_b   1.000
_cell.length_c   1.000
_cell.angle_alpha   90.00
_cell.angle_beta   90.00
_cell.angle_gamma   90.00
#
_symmetry.space_group_name_H-M   'P 1'
#
loop_
_entity.id
_entity.type
_entity.pdbx_description
1 polymer ?
#
loop_
_entity_poly.entity_id
_entity_poly.type
_entity_poly.pdbx_seq_one_letter_code
_entity_poly.pdbx_strand_id
1 'polypeptide(L)'
;EEVHYIRFPYSLRTVTLFLAEDMVARDLIEQMINMDPQKRPSASCVLKHPFFWSLEKQLQFFQDVSDRIEKESLDGPIVKQLERGGREVVKMDWREHITVPLQTDLRKFRSYKGGSVRDLLRAMRNKKHHYRELPPEVQGTLGSIPDEFVCYFTARFPHLLLHTYHAMHICCQERLFQHYYDQDSAELSLAGDAV
;
A
#
# COMPACT_ATOMS: atom_id res chain seq x y z
N GLU A 1 33.07 27.37 -26.58
CA GLU A 1 32.21 27.26 -25.39
C GLU A 1 31.41 25.97 -25.51
N GLU A 2 31.85 24.92 -24.80
CA GLU A 2 31.10 23.66 -24.74
C GLU A 2 30.07 23.75 -23.61
N VAL A 3 28.79 23.72 -23.98
CA VAL A 3 27.69 23.65 -23.03
C VAL A 3 27.60 22.20 -22.54
N HIS A 4 28.18 21.94 -21.37
CA HIS A 4 27.96 20.71 -20.62
C HIS A 4 26.48 20.65 -20.18
N TYR A 5 25.64 19.98 -20.96
CA TYR A 5 24.34 19.53 -20.48
C TYR A 5 24.56 18.52 -19.35
N ILE A 6 24.36 18.95 -18.11
CA ILE A 6 24.27 18.06 -16.95
C ILE A 6 23.03 17.21 -17.16
N ARG A 7 23.24 15.99 -17.67
CA ARG A 7 22.21 14.98 -17.85
C ARG A 7 21.91 14.38 -16.47
N PHE A 8 21.01 15.00 -15.72
CA PHE A 8 20.51 14.42 -14.49
C PHE A 8 19.76 13.10 -14.82
N PRO A 9 20.15 11.96 -14.23
CA PRO A 9 19.46 10.69 -14.45
C PRO A 9 18.19 10.65 -13.60
N TYR A 10 17.19 11.47 -13.93
CA TYR A 10 15.86 11.31 -13.34
C TYR A 10 15.23 10.06 -13.96
N SER A 11 15.38 8.93 -13.27
CA SER A 11 14.66 7.69 -13.58
C SER A 11 13.17 7.92 -13.32
N LEU A 12 12.30 7.37 -14.16
CA LEU A 12 10.85 7.31 -13.91
C LEU A 12 10.53 6.75 -12.52
N ARG A 13 11.40 5.88 -11.97
CA ARG A 13 11.30 5.34 -10.60
C ARG A 13 11.32 6.45 -9.54
N THR A 14 12.18 7.46 -9.69
CA THR A 14 12.29 8.58 -8.75
C THR A 14 11.02 9.45 -8.79
N VAL A 15 10.48 9.70 -9.98
CA VAL A 15 9.26 10.50 -10.16
C VAL A 15 8.06 9.80 -9.51
N THR A 16 7.91 8.48 -9.71
CA THR A 16 6.74 7.79 -9.13
C THR A 16 6.84 7.55 -7.63
N LEU A 17 8.05 7.40 -7.08
CA LEU A 17 8.26 7.40 -5.62
C LEU A 17 7.87 8.74 -5.02
N PHE A 18 8.32 9.84 -5.64
CA PHE A 18 7.94 11.20 -5.22
C PHE A 18 6.42 11.40 -5.25
N LEU A 19 5.72 10.90 -6.26
CA LEU A 19 4.26 10.97 -6.34
C LEU A 19 3.56 10.17 -5.22
N ALA A 20 4.06 8.99 -4.86
CA ALA A 20 3.48 8.20 -3.77
C ALA A 20 3.70 8.86 -2.40
N GLU A 21 4.89 9.43 -2.17
CA GLU A 21 5.19 10.20 -0.96
C GLU A 21 4.34 11.47 -0.86
N ASP A 22 4.18 12.21 -1.96
CA ASP A 22 3.35 13.42 -2.04
C ASP A 22 1.89 13.12 -1.68
N MET A 23 1.35 12.01 -2.17
CA MET A 23 -0.02 11.58 -1.86
C MET A 23 -0.24 11.25 -0.38
N VAL A 24 0.68 10.51 0.22
CA VAL A 24 0.61 10.15 1.65
C VAL A 24 0.79 11.40 2.53
N ALA A 25 1.67 12.31 2.13
CA ALA A 25 1.86 13.59 2.80
C ALA A 25 0.61 14.47 2.73
N ARG A 26 0.02 14.58 1.53
CA ARG A 26 -1.19 15.35 1.28
C ARG A 26 -2.36 14.87 2.12
N ASP A 27 -2.58 13.55 2.20
CA ASP A 27 -3.64 12.96 3.01
C ASP A 27 -3.51 13.36 4.49
N LEU A 28 -2.30 13.26 5.06
CA LEU A 28 -2.04 13.68 6.44
C LEU A 28 -2.28 15.18 6.64
N ILE A 29 -1.72 16.02 5.75
CA ILE A 29 -1.82 17.47 5.88
C ILE A 29 -3.28 17.89 5.80
N GLU A 30 -4.06 17.41 4.83
CA GLU A 30 -5.49 17.72 4.67
C GLU A 30 -6.30 17.36 5.93
N GLN A 31 -5.98 16.24 6.60
CA GLN A 31 -6.58 15.89 7.90
C GLN A 31 -6.18 16.87 9.01
N MET A 32 -4.89 17.24 9.09
CA MET A 32 -4.37 18.15 10.12
C MET A 32 -4.91 19.58 10.00
N ILE A 33 -5.16 20.07 8.78
CA ILE A 33 -5.68 21.42 8.51
C ILE A 33 -7.19 21.47 8.27
N ASN A 34 -7.92 20.43 8.69
CA ASN A 34 -9.38 20.37 8.51
C ASN A 34 -10.06 21.62 9.10
N MET A 35 -11.02 22.18 8.38
CA MET A 35 -11.79 23.35 8.83
C MET A 35 -12.55 23.07 10.13
N ASP A 36 -13.02 21.83 10.31
CA ASP A 36 -13.64 21.35 11.54
C ASP A 36 -12.56 20.84 12.51
N PRO A 37 -12.35 21.52 13.67
CA PRO A 37 -11.37 21.09 14.65
C PRO A 37 -11.61 19.69 15.21
N GLN A 38 -12.86 19.22 15.23
CA GLN A 38 -13.19 17.89 15.75
C GLN A 38 -12.74 16.76 14.82
N LYS A 39 -12.51 17.07 13.53
CA LYS A 39 -12.01 16.11 12.54
C LYS A 39 -10.48 16.06 12.45
N ARG A 40 -9.78 16.96 13.17
CA ARG A 40 -8.32 16.98 13.16
C ARG A 40 -7.79 15.82 14.02
N PRO A 41 -6.79 15.07 13.54
CA PRO A 41 -6.20 14.00 14.31
C PRO A 41 -5.42 14.55 15.51
N SER A 42 -5.40 13.79 16.60
CA SER A 42 -4.52 14.06 17.74
C SER A 42 -3.05 13.89 17.33
N ALA A 43 -2.13 14.44 18.12
CA ALA A 43 -0.69 14.27 17.86
C ALA A 43 -0.26 12.78 17.88
N SER A 44 -0.88 11.95 18.73
CA SER A 44 -0.62 10.51 18.77
C SER A 44 -1.07 9.83 17.48
N CYS A 45 -2.26 10.17 16.96
CA CYS A 45 -2.77 9.69 15.69
C CYS A 45 -1.87 10.10 14.51
N VAL A 46 -1.42 11.37 14.48
CA VAL A 46 -0.49 11.87 13.45
C VAL A 46 0.80 11.04 13.40
N LEU A 47 1.40 10.72 14.55
CA LEU A 47 2.63 9.92 14.62
C LEU A 47 2.44 8.46 14.16
N LYS A 48 1.21 7.96 14.12
CA LYS A 48 0.87 6.62 13.62
C LYS A 48 0.62 6.60 12.11
N HIS A 49 0.46 7.75 11.46
CA HIS A 49 0.17 7.86 10.04
C HIS A 49 1.26 7.21 9.15
N PRO A 50 0.92 6.59 8.00
CA PRO A 50 1.87 5.98 7.07
C PRO A 50 2.99 6.89 6.58
N PHE A 51 2.79 8.21 6.63
CA PHE A 51 3.81 9.22 6.31
C PHE A 51 5.11 9.00 7.09
N PHE A 52 5.03 8.55 8.34
CA PHE A 52 6.20 8.33 9.21
C PHE A 52 6.73 6.89 9.18
N TRP A 53 6.20 6.01 8.32
CA TRP A 53 6.59 4.61 8.31
C TRP A 53 7.84 4.38 7.47
N SER A 54 8.78 3.61 8.03
CA SER A 54 9.89 3.04 7.25
C SER A 54 9.35 2.10 6.16
N LEU A 55 10.14 1.90 5.10
CA LEU A 55 9.81 0.95 4.04
C LEU A 55 9.57 -0.47 4.57
N GLU A 56 10.36 -0.89 5.57
CA GLU A 56 10.14 -2.14 6.29
C GLU A 56 8.76 -2.19 6.95
N LYS A 57 8.36 -1.11 7.65
CA LYS A 57 7.04 -1.04 8.29
C LYS A 57 5.90 -1.04 7.28
N GLN A 58 6.06 -0.38 6.14
CA GLN A 58 5.08 -0.43 5.04
C GLN A 58 4.94 -1.86 4.49
N LEU A 59 6.06 -2.55 4.26
CA LEU A 59 6.04 -3.94 3.81
C LEU A 59 5.42 -4.88 4.87
N GLN A 60 5.67 -4.63 6.15
CA GLN A 60 5.06 -5.40 7.24
C GLN A 60 3.56 -5.19 7.30
N PHE A 61 3.09 -3.94 7.17
CA PHE A 61 1.67 -3.63 7.10
C PHE A 61 0.96 -4.41 5.99
N PHE A 62 1.49 -4.41 4.77
CA PHE A 62 0.88 -5.18 3.66
C PHE A 62 0.79 -6.68 3.93
N GLN A 63 1.80 -7.26 4.60
CA GLN A 63 1.76 -8.68 4.98
C GLN A 63 0.70 -8.95 6.04
N ASP A 64 0.67 -8.14 7.11
CA ASP A 64 -0.27 -8.31 8.22
C ASP A 64 -1.71 -8.20 7.71
N VAL A 65 -1.98 -7.24 6.82
CA VAL A 65 -3.27 -7.11 6.13
C VAL A 65 -3.57 -8.35 5.28
N SER A 66 -2.61 -8.78 4.45
CA SER A 66 -2.80 -9.96 3.59
C SER A 66 -3.10 -11.23 4.40
N ASP A 67 -2.39 -11.44 5.51
CA ASP A 67 -2.61 -12.60 6.38
C ASP A 67 -3.97 -12.50 7.10
N ARG A 68 -4.35 -11.30 7.54
CA ARG A 68 -5.64 -11.03 8.19
C ARG A 68 -6.84 -11.32 7.29
N ILE A 69 -6.75 -10.99 5.99
CA ILE A 69 -7.85 -11.16 5.03
C ILE A 69 -7.83 -12.51 4.29
N GLU A 70 -6.81 -13.36 4.48
CA GLU A 70 -6.69 -14.63 3.73
C GLU A 70 -7.90 -15.54 3.95
N LYS A 71 -8.42 -15.59 5.19
CA LYS A 71 -9.58 -16.41 5.58
C LYS A 71 -10.91 -15.64 5.59
N GLU A 72 -10.90 -14.36 5.25
CA GLU A 72 -12.11 -13.54 5.24
C GLU A 72 -13.02 -13.87 4.04
N SER A 73 -14.33 -13.86 4.31
CA SER A 73 -15.34 -14.01 3.27
C SER A 73 -15.28 -12.84 2.30
N LEU A 74 -15.49 -13.11 1.00
CA LEU A 74 -15.58 -12.07 -0.02
C LEU A 74 -16.72 -11.08 0.23
N ASP A 75 -17.77 -11.55 0.91
CA ASP A 75 -18.93 -10.73 1.28
C ASP A 75 -18.79 -10.07 2.65
N GLY A 76 -17.69 -10.34 3.36
CA GLY A 76 -17.40 -9.79 4.67
C GLY A 76 -17.11 -8.29 4.63
N PRO A 77 -17.37 -7.54 5.71
CA PRO A 77 -17.24 -6.10 5.74
C PRO A 77 -15.82 -5.61 5.45
N ILE A 78 -14.80 -6.33 5.92
CA ILE A 78 -13.38 -5.99 5.72
C ILE A 78 -13.03 -6.06 4.23
N VAL A 79 -13.37 -7.17 3.55
CA VAL A 79 -13.04 -7.35 2.14
C VAL A 79 -13.86 -6.39 1.26
N LYS A 80 -15.14 -6.17 1.59
CA LYS A 80 -15.96 -5.17 0.89
C LYS A 80 -15.37 -3.76 1.00
N GLN A 81 -14.93 -3.36 2.19
CA GLN A 81 -14.29 -2.07 2.39
C GLN A 81 -12.97 -1.97 1.62
N LEU A 82 -12.16 -3.03 1.61
CA LEU A 82 -10.90 -3.08 0.86
C LEU A 82 -11.10 -3.03 -0.66
N GLU A 83 -12.17 -3.63 -1.19
CA GLU A 83 -12.43 -3.64 -2.63
C GLU A 83 -13.24 -2.41 -3.11
N ARG A 84 -13.86 -1.65 -2.20
CA ARG A 84 -14.58 -0.41 -2.52
C ARG A 84 -13.63 0.64 -3.08
N GLY A 85 -13.75 0.98 -4.36
CA GLY A 85 -12.80 1.89 -5.04
C GLY A 85 -11.48 1.21 -5.45
N GLY A 86 -11.31 -0.09 -5.16
CA GLY A 86 -10.08 -0.83 -5.42
C GLY A 86 -9.69 -0.92 -6.90
N ARG A 87 -10.66 -0.80 -7.83
CA ARG A 87 -10.40 -0.83 -9.28
C ARG A 87 -9.44 0.26 -9.74
N GLU A 88 -9.54 1.46 -9.19
CA GLU A 88 -8.63 2.57 -9.53
C GLU A 88 -7.24 2.32 -8.94
N VAL A 89 -7.18 1.81 -7.72
CA VAL A 89 -5.94 1.47 -7.00
C VAL A 89 -5.12 0.44 -7.77
N VAL A 90 -5.77 -0.59 -8.31
CA VAL A 90 -5.12 -1.65 -9.11
C VAL A 90 -5.00 -1.31 -10.59
N LYS A 91 -5.40 -0.10 -11.01
CA LYS A 91 -5.38 0.34 -12.41
C LYS A 91 -6.14 -0.63 -13.34
N MET A 92 -7.35 -1.01 -12.94
CA MET A 92 -8.24 -2.00 -13.58
C MET A 92 -7.72 -3.44 -13.56
N ASP A 93 -6.48 -3.67 -13.99
CA ASP A 93 -5.80 -4.96 -13.90
C ASP A 93 -4.32 -4.77 -13.49
N TRP A 94 -4.01 -5.04 -12.22
CA TRP A 94 -2.64 -4.87 -11.72
C TRP A 94 -1.65 -5.80 -12.40
N ARG A 95 -2.09 -6.92 -12.99
CA ARG A 95 -1.23 -7.90 -13.66
C ARG A 95 -0.64 -7.35 -14.95
N GLU A 96 -1.26 -6.33 -15.54
CA GLU A 96 -0.76 -5.62 -16.73
C GLU A 96 0.23 -4.50 -16.37
N HIS A 97 0.31 -4.14 -15.09
CA HIS A 97 1.11 -3.02 -14.60
C HIS A 97 2.37 -3.48 -13.84
N ILE A 98 2.62 -4.78 -13.78
CA ILE A 98 3.84 -5.40 -13.24
C ILE A 98 4.79 -5.83 -14.36
N THR A 99 6.04 -6.09 -14.00
CA THR A 99 7.07 -6.54 -14.95
C THR A 99 6.75 -7.92 -15.52
N VAL A 100 7.10 -8.13 -16.79
CA VAL A 100 6.88 -9.39 -17.52
C VAL A 100 7.42 -10.63 -16.79
N PRO A 101 8.63 -10.61 -16.17
CA PRO A 101 9.14 -11.75 -15.41
C PRO A 101 8.24 -12.11 -14.22
N LEU A 102 7.79 -11.12 -13.46
CA LEU A 102 6.88 -11.32 -12.33
C LEU A 102 5.51 -11.83 -12.79
N GLN A 103 4.98 -11.27 -13.88
CA GLN A 103 3.70 -11.68 -14.44
C GLN A 103 3.72 -13.16 -14.87
N THR A 104 4.79 -13.56 -15.55
CA THR A 104 5.00 -14.95 -16.01
C THR A 104 5.11 -15.90 -14.83
N ASP A 105 5.84 -15.50 -13.79
CA ASP A 105 6.03 -16.31 -12.59
C ASP A 105 4.74 -16.48 -11.76
N LEU A 106 3.89 -15.44 -11.69
CA LEU A 106 2.59 -15.52 -11.02
C LEU A 106 1.61 -16.47 -11.70
N ARG A 107 1.62 -16.56 -13.04
CA ARG A 107 0.73 -17.45 -13.81
C ARG A 107 0.97 -18.94 -13.57
N LYS A 108 2.15 -19.34 -13.08
CA LYS A 108 2.52 -20.75 -12.90
C LYS A 108 1.86 -21.42 -11.70
N PHE A 109 1.67 -20.68 -10.60
CA PHE A 109 1.36 -21.29 -9.30
C PHE A 109 -0.05 -21.01 -8.78
N ARG A 110 -0.67 -19.89 -9.20
CA ARG A 110 -2.00 -19.50 -8.71
C ARG A 110 -2.69 -18.53 -9.66
N SER A 111 -4.00 -18.69 -9.80
CA SER A 111 -4.86 -17.71 -10.48
C SER A 111 -5.16 -16.55 -9.54
N TYR A 112 -4.71 -15.35 -9.91
CA TYR A 112 -5.04 -14.10 -9.22
C TYR A 112 -6.01 -13.25 -10.05
N LYS A 113 -6.96 -12.61 -9.39
CA LYS A 113 -7.87 -11.62 -9.96
C LYS A 113 -7.17 -10.27 -10.07
N GLY A 114 -6.92 -9.84 -11.31
CA GLY A 114 -6.24 -8.57 -11.61
C GLY A 114 -6.97 -7.31 -11.13
N GLY A 115 -8.29 -7.38 -10.98
CA GLY A 115 -9.10 -6.27 -10.48
C GLY A 115 -9.26 -6.23 -8.96
N SER A 116 -8.59 -7.10 -8.21
CA SER A 116 -8.76 -7.22 -6.75
C SER A 116 -7.53 -6.73 -5.99
N VAL A 117 -7.77 -5.82 -5.04
CA VAL A 117 -6.73 -5.32 -4.13
C VAL A 117 -6.26 -6.45 -3.20
N ARG A 118 -7.19 -7.27 -2.70
CA ARG A 118 -6.87 -8.45 -1.89
C ARG A 118 -5.88 -9.38 -2.60
N ASP A 119 -6.12 -9.65 -3.88
CA ASP A 119 -5.26 -10.56 -4.66
C ASP A 119 -3.89 -9.96 -4.97
N LEU A 120 -3.78 -8.64 -5.12
CA LEU A 120 -2.50 -7.94 -5.23
C LEU A 120 -1.69 -8.09 -3.93
N LEU A 121 -2.30 -7.81 -2.77
CA LEU A 121 -1.64 -7.97 -1.46
C LEU A 121 -1.21 -9.42 -1.22
N ARG A 122 -2.05 -10.37 -1.61
CA ARG A 122 -1.74 -11.81 -1.53
C ARG A 122 -0.57 -12.20 -2.42
N ALA A 123 -0.49 -11.65 -3.63
CA ALA A 123 0.64 -11.86 -4.52
C ALA A 123 1.94 -11.28 -3.93
N MET A 124 1.89 -10.06 -3.37
CA MET A 124 3.03 -9.43 -2.68
C MET A 124 3.52 -10.31 -1.52
N ARG A 125 2.61 -10.73 -0.64
CA ARG A 125 2.91 -11.60 0.51
C ARG A 125 3.54 -12.92 0.06
N ASN A 126 2.97 -13.57 -0.96
CA ASN A 126 3.50 -14.84 -1.49
C ASN A 126 4.91 -14.67 -2.06
N LYS A 127 5.18 -13.58 -2.80
CA LYS A 127 6.49 -13.33 -3.38
C LYS A 127 7.54 -12.93 -2.34
N LYS A 128 7.14 -12.21 -1.29
CA LYS A 128 8.03 -11.96 -0.15
C LYS A 128 8.38 -13.27 0.56
N HIS A 129 7.39 -14.12 0.86
CA HIS A 129 7.59 -15.37 1.60
C HIS A 129 8.54 -16.33 0.86
N HIS A 130 8.38 -16.46 -0.46
CA HIS A 130 9.19 -17.34 -1.30
C HIS A 130 10.34 -16.62 -2.01
N TYR A 131 10.75 -15.43 -1.56
CA TYR A 131 11.68 -14.58 -2.31
C TYR A 131 12.99 -15.29 -2.69
N ARG A 132 13.56 -16.07 -1.78
CA ARG A 132 14.82 -16.83 -2.00
C ARG A 132 14.69 -17.95 -3.03
N GLU A 133 13.48 -18.44 -3.27
CA GLU A 133 13.17 -19.52 -4.22
C GLU A 133 12.82 -18.98 -5.61
N LEU A 134 12.68 -17.65 -5.75
CA LEU A 134 12.32 -17.04 -7.03
C LEU A 134 13.48 -17.11 -8.04
N PRO A 135 13.18 -17.19 -9.34
CA PRO A 135 14.19 -17.09 -10.39
C PRO A 135 14.99 -15.77 -10.28
N PRO A 136 16.30 -15.76 -10.60
CA PRO A 136 17.14 -14.55 -10.49
C PRO A 136 16.60 -13.36 -11.28
N GLU A 137 15.96 -13.60 -12.43
CA GLU A 137 15.32 -12.55 -13.23
C GLU A 137 14.18 -11.85 -12.46
N VAL A 138 13.36 -12.63 -11.75
CA VAL A 138 12.25 -12.08 -10.95
C VAL A 138 12.79 -11.31 -9.75
N GLN A 139 13.79 -11.86 -9.04
CA GLN A 139 14.49 -11.17 -7.95
C GLN A 139 15.11 -9.85 -8.42
N GLY A 140 15.77 -9.85 -9.59
CA GLY A 140 16.36 -8.66 -10.19
C GLY A 140 15.33 -7.58 -10.51
N THR A 141 14.10 -7.95 -10.91
CA THR A 141 13.04 -6.96 -11.13
C THR A 141 12.38 -6.44 -9.85
N LEU A 142 12.20 -7.30 -8.83
CA LEU A 142 11.59 -6.94 -7.55
C LEU A 142 12.55 -6.14 -6.66
N GLY A 143 13.84 -6.40 -6.77
CA GLY A 143 14.88 -5.82 -5.93
C GLY A 143 14.93 -6.44 -4.53
N SER A 144 15.92 -5.99 -3.76
CA SER A 144 16.19 -6.43 -2.40
C SER A 144 15.04 -6.15 -1.42
N ILE A 145 14.87 -7.06 -0.45
CA ILE A 145 13.92 -6.92 0.66
C ILE A 145 14.61 -6.18 1.82
N PRO A 146 13.92 -5.26 2.52
CA PRO A 146 12.51 -4.87 2.32
C PRO A 146 12.31 -3.72 1.32
N ASP A 147 13.30 -2.84 1.19
CA ASP A 147 13.15 -1.51 0.62
C ASP A 147 12.80 -1.50 -0.87
N GLU A 148 13.59 -2.17 -1.71
CA GLU A 148 13.34 -2.14 -3.15
C GLU A 148 12.08 -2.92 -3.51
N PHE A 149 11.82 -4.01 -2.79
CA PHE A 149 10.63 -4.83 -2.95
C PHE A 149 9.35 -4.02 -2.71
N VAL A 150 9.25 -3.28 -1.60
CA VAL A 150 8.04 -2.48 -1.34
C VAL A 150 7.93 -1.31 -2.31
N CYS A 151 9.06 -0.64 -2.61
CA CYS A 151 9.13 0.44 -3.59
C CYS A 151 8.69 -0.01 -4.99
N TYR A 152 8.95 -1.26 -5.38
CA TYR A 152 8.50 -1.81 -6.65
C TYR A 152 6.96 -1.70 -6.80
N PHE A 153 6.23 -2.03 -5.74
CA PHE A 153 4.76 -2.03 -5.74
C PHE A 153 4.21 -0.62 -5.53
N THR A 154 4.71 0.15 -4.57
CA THR A 154 4.20 1.52 -4.29
C THR A 154 4.48 2.47 -5.44
N ALA A 155 5.61 2.33 -6.16
CA ALA A 155 5.86 3.09 -7.39
C ALA A 155 4.92 2.71 -8.54
N ARG A 156 4.35 1.50 -8.56
CA ARG A 156 3.39 1.08 -9.61
C ARG A 156 1.95 1.37 -9.24
N PHE A 157 1.64 1.29 -7.95
CA PHE A 157 0.32 1.46 -7.37
C PHE A 157 0.39 2.51 -6.24
N PRO A 158 0.51 3.81 -6.58
CA PRO A 158 0.77 4.86 -5.60
C PRO A 158 -0.35 5.03 -4.57
N HIS A 159 -1.58 4.66 -4.93
CA HIS A 159 -2.74 4.69 -4.02
C HIS A 159 -2.79 3.49 -3.06
N LEU A 160 -1.99 2.43 -3.27
CA LEU A 160 -2.16 1.15 -2.60
C LEU A 160 -2.01 1.23 -1.09
N LEU A 161 -0.95 1.91 -0.61
CA LEU A 161 -0.68 2.02 0.82
C LEU A 161 -1.80 2.76 1.54
N LEU A 162 -2.15 3.95 1.02
CA LEU A 162 -3.13 4.82 1.64
C LEU A 162 -4.54 4.21 1.59
N HIS A 163 -4.92 3.66 0.44
CA HIS A 163 -6.18 2.94 0.29
C HIS A 163 -6.31 1.78 1.29
N THR A 164 -5.26 0.96 1.39
CA THR A 164 -5.23 -0.18 2.32
C THR A 164 -5.27 0.30 3.78
N TYR A 165 -4.55 1.37 4.09
CA TYR A 165 -4.55 1.98 5.42
C TYR A 165 -5.95 2.44 5.85
N HIS A 166 -6.64 3.17 5.00
CA HIS A 166 -8.01 3.63 5.28
C HIS A 166 -9.00 2.48 5.35
N ALA A 167 -8.92 1.51 4.43
CA ALA A 167 -9.81 0.37 4.43
C ALA A 167 -9.67 -0.51 5.68
N MET A 168 -8.43 -0.69 6.16
CA MET A 168 -8.12 -1.54 7.31
C MET A 168 -8.31 -0.83 8.66
N HIS A 169 -8.73 0.45 8.66
CA HIS A 169 -9.10 1.16 9.88
C HIS A 169 -10.22 0.45 10.67
N ILE A 170 -11.11 -0.29 10.01
CA ILE A 170 -12.12 -1.14 10.66
C ILE A 170 -11.51 -2.17 11.64
N CYS A 171 -10.25 -2.55 11.43
CA CYS A 171 -9.51 -3.49 12.27
C CYS A 171 -8.58 -2.78 13.28
N CYS A 172 -8.65 -1.45 13.46
CA CYS A 172 -7.71 -0.68 14.28
C CYS A 172 -7.63 -1.14 15.76
N GLN A 173 -8.72 -1.70 16.29
CA GLN A 173 -8.79 -2.22 17.66
C GLN A 173 -8.16 -3.61 17.82
N GLU A 174 -7.98 -4.36 16.72
CA GLU A 174 -7.37 -5.68 16.79
C GLU A 174 -5.89 -5.57 17.19
N ARG A 175 -5.42 -6.49 18.04
CA ARG A 175 -4.05 -6.48 18.57
C ARG A 175 -2.98 -6.39 17.48
N LEU A 176 -3.21 -7.03 16.34
CA LEU A 176 -2.30 -7.02 15.18
C LEU A 176 -2.08 -5.59 14.65
N PHE A 177 -3.09 -4.72 14.71
CA PHE A 177 -3.07 -3.41 14.07
C PHE A 177 -2.73 -2.23 15.00
N GLN A 178 -2.54 -2.47 16.30
CA GLN A 178 -2.21 -1.43 17.29
C GLN A 178 -0.88 -0.68 17.01
N HIS A 179 0.00 -1.28 16.21
CA HIS A 179 1.26 -0.63 15.80
C HIS A 179 1.09 0.33 14.62
N TYR A 180 -0.04 0.25 13.91
CA TYR A 180 -0.37 1.04 12.72
C TYR A 180 -1.41 2.13 12.98
N TYR A 181 -2.30 1.93 13.95
CA TYR A 181 -3.34 2.89 14.31
C TYR A 181 -3.21 3.32 15.77
N ASP A 182 -3.82 4.46 16.09
CA ASP A 182 -3.99 4.93 17.45
C ASP A 182 -5.33 4.43 18.00
N GLN A 183 -5.45 4.21 19.32
CA GLN A 183 -6.71 3.67 19.86
C GLN A 183 -7.84 4.71 19.84
N ASP A 184 -7.49 6.00 19.88
CA ASP A 184 -8.47 7.10 19.84
C ASP A 184 -9.02 7.29 18.41
N SER A 185 -8.40 6.70 17.38
CA SER A 185 -8.88 6.83 16.00
C SER A 185 -10.20 6.10 15.74
N ALA A 186 -10.56 5.13 16.59
CA ALA A 186 -11.82 4.39 16.49
C ALA A 186 -13.05 5.30 16.65
N GLU A 187 -12.96 6.36 17.47
CA GLU A 187 -14.08 7.26 17.79
C GLU A 187 -14.46 8.18 16.62
N LEU A 188 -13.47 8.61 15.82
CA LEU A 188 -13.68 9.45 14.63
C LEU A 188 -14.42 8.71 13.50
N SER A 189 -14.23 7.39 13.38
CA SER A 189 -14.88 6.60 12.32
C SER A 189 -16.39 6.42 12.53
N LEU A 190 -16.86 6.40 13.79
CA LEU A 190 -18.27 6.28 14.13
C LEU A 190 -19.04 7.60 13.98
N ALA A 191 -18.34 8.74 14.06
CA ALA A 191 -18.94 10.06 13.92
C ALA A 191 -19.12 10.50 12.46
N GLY A 192 -18.42 9.88 11.51
CA GLY A 192 -18.40 10.27 10.09
C GLY A 192 -19.58 9.78 9.24
N ASP A 193 -20.33 8.78 9.72
CA ASP A 193 -21.45 8.16 8.99
C ASP A 193 -22.83 8.77 9.34
N ALA A 194 -22.85 9.88 10.08
CA ALA A 194 -24.08 10.53 10.54
C ALA A 194 -24.25 11.96 9.98
N VAL A 195 -24.26 12.14 8.65
CA VAL A 195 -25.00 13.20 7.93
C VAL A 195 -25.37 12.74 6.53
#